data_AF-A0A259SU40-F1
#
_entry.id   AF-A0A259SU40-F1
#
_cell.length_a   1.000
_cell.length_b   1.000
_cell.length_c   1.000
_cell.angle_alpha   90.00
_cell.angle_beta   90.00
_cell.angle_gamma   90.00
#
_symmetry.space_group_name_H-M   'P 1'
#
loop_
_entity.id
_entity.type
_entity.pdbx_description
1 polymer ?
#
loop_
_entity_poly.entity_id
_entity_poly.type
_entity_poly.pdbx_seq_one_letter_code
_entity_poly.pdbx_strand_id
1 'polypeptide(L)'
;DNGPGVPDDSVPRIFESGYTTKRGSRFLSTHSGAKGARHSGLGLSLVHTTASRLGGTVSVARDGGAAFTVVIPRSTTEPPRQGGPR
;
A
#
# COMPACT_ATOMS: atom_id res chain seq x y z
N ASP A 1 -10.74 -6.21 3.94
CA ASP A 1 -11.09 -7.36 3.07
C ASP A 1 -11.78 -8.40 3.95
N ASN A 2 -12.19 -9.55 3.39
CA ASN A 2 -12.83 -10.62 4.15
C ASN A 2 -11.92 -11.85 4.27
N GLY A 3 -10.60 -11.64 4.15
CA GLY A 3 -9.60 -12.69 4.23
C GLY A 3 -9.21 -12.99 5.70
N PRO A 4 -8.16 -13.79 5.92
CA PRO A 4 -7.68 -14.10 7.28
C PRO A 4 -7.06 -12.90 8.02
N GLY A 5 -6.88 -11.77 7.34
CA GLY A 5 -6.13 -10.62 7.83
C GLY A 5 -4.62 -10.79 7.70
N VAL A 6 -3.88 -9.84 8.27
CA VAL A 6 -2.41 -9.87 8.33
C VAL A 6 -1.98 -10.50 9.67
N PRO A 7 -1.08 -11.50 9.66
CA PRO A 7 -0.48 -12.04 10.87
C PRO A 7 0.35 -10.99 11.63
N ASP A 8 0.32 -11.01 12.96
CA ASP A 8 0.93 -9.97 13.80
C ASP A 8 2.46 -9.91 13.62
N ASP A 9 3.11 -11.04 13.38
CA ASP A 9 4.54 -11.17 13.07
C ASP A 9 4.94 -10.60 11.69
N SER A 10 3.94 -10.32 10.86
CA SER A 10 4.10 -9.81 9.51
C SER A 10 3.91 -8.29 9.48
N VAL A 11 3.08 -7.73 10.38
CA VAL A 11 2.77 -6.29 10.47
C VAL A 11 4.00 -5.37 10.39
N PRO A 12 5.13 -5.65 11.08
CA PRO A 12 6.30 -4.79 10.99
C PRO A 12 6.96 -4.73 9.60
N ARG A 13 6.76 -5.77 8.77
CA ARG A 13 7.47 -5.98 7.51
C ARG A 13 6.59 -5.86 6.26
N ILE A 14 5.26 -5.85 6.40
CA ILE A 14 4.35 -5.89 5.23
C ILE A 14 4.51 -4.72 4.25
N PHE A 15 5.10 -3.61 4.71
CA PHE A 15 5.38 -2.44 3.88
C PHE A 15 6.81 -2.43 3.30
N GLU A 16 7.64 -3.43 3.63
CA GLU A 16 8.96 -3.60 3.04
C GLU A 16 8.85 -4.01 1.57
N SER A 17 9.76 -3.49 0.75
CA SER A 17 9.77 -3.78 -0.68
C SER A 17 10.06 -5.26 -0.94
N GLY A 18 9.16 -5.93 -1.66
CA GLY A 18 9.29 -7.34 -2.01
C GLY A 18 8.83 -8.31 -0.90
N TYR A 19 8.32 -7.81 0.24
CA TYR A 19 7.73 -8.67 1.26
C TYR A 19 6.52 -9.43 0.71
N THR A 20 6.51 -10.76 0.87
CA THR A 20 5.41 -11.62 0.42
C THR A 20 5.34 -12.90 1.25
N THR A 21 4.11 -13.28 1.64
CA THR A 21 3.82 -14.57 2.30
C THR A 21 3.53 -15.69 1.31
N LYS A 22 3.44 -15.39 0.01
CA LYS A 22 3.24 -16.39 -1.05
C LYS A 22 4.52 -17.21 -1.25
N ARG A 23 4.49 -18.46 -0.81
CA ARG A 23 5.58 -19.45 -0.95
C ARG A 23 5.92 -19.65 -2.44
N GLY A 24 7.17 -19.39 -2.85
CA GLY A 24 7.65 -19.59 -4.24
C GLY A 24 8.09 -18.32 -4.99
N SER A 25 7.94 -17.13 -4.42
CA SER A 25 8.47 -15.88 -4.96
C SER A 25 9.97 -15.76 -4.66
N ARG A 26 10.81 -16.43 -5.46
CA ARG A 26 12.24 -16.08 -5.55
C ARG A 26 12.33 -14.61 -5.93
N PHE A 27 12.85 -13.79 -5.02
CA PHE A 27 13.26 -12.41 -5.30
C PHE A 27 14.02 -12.39 -6.63
N LEU A 28 13.56 -11.54 -7.56
CA LEU A 28 14.10 -11.36 -8.91
C LEU A 28 14.23 -12.66 -9.73
N SER A 29 13.13 -13.15 -10.29
CA SER A 29 13.22 -14.12 -11.39
C SER A 29 13.73 -13.43 -12.67
N THR A 30 15.05 -13.38 -12.83
CA THR A 30 15.67 -13.29 -14.16
C THR A 30 15.37 -14.60 -14.89
N HIS A 31 14.67 -14.51 -16.02
CA HIS A 31 14.39 -15.59 -16.97
C HIS A 31 13.78 -16.89 -16.40
N SER A 32 12.45 -17.02 -16.43
CA SER A 32 11.74 -18.21 -16.99
C SER A 32 10.25 -18.26 -16.66
N GLY A 33 9.41 -18.20 -17.71
CA GLY A 33 8.31 -19.14 -17.92
C GLY A 33 6.98 -19.03 -17.15
N ALA A 34 6.91 -18.45 -15.95
CA ALA A 34 5.64 -18.43 -15.19
C ALA A 34 4.98 -17.05 -15.19
N LYS A 35 3.86 -16.89 -15.92
CA LYS A 35 3.08 -15.64 -16.11
C LYS A 35 2.59 -14.92 -14.84
N GLY A 36 2.87 -15.42 -13.63
CA GLY A 36 2.43 -14.83 -12.36
C GLY A 36 3.54 -14.32 -11.42
N ALA A 37 4.82 -14.52 -11.76
CA ALA A 37 5.93 -14.32 -10.83
C ALA A 37 6.66 -12.96 -10.96
N ARG A 38 6.14 -12.01 -11.76
CA ARG A 38 6.95 -10.85 -12.17
C ARG A 38 7.04 -9.71 -11.14
N HIS A 39 6.08 -9.50 -10.23
CA HIS A 39 6.10 -8.30 -9.35
C HIS A 39 5.49 -8.55 -7.96
N SER A 40 5.88 -9.63 -7.27
CA SER A 40 5.37 -9.93 -5.91
C SER A 40 5.85 -8.90 -4.88
N GLY A 41 5.01 -8.58 -3.90
CA GLY A 41 5.40 -7.82 -2.71
C GLY A 41 5.72 -6.33 -2.91
N LEU A 42 5.40 -5.75 -4.07
CA LEU A 42 5.67 -4.32 -4.33
C LEU A 42 4.48 -3.40 -4.01
N GLY A 43 3.25 -3.94 -3.95
CA GLY A 43 2.05 -3.11 -3.80
C GLY A 43 2.05 -2.27 -2.53
N LEU A 44 2.27 -2.89 -1.37
CA LEU A 44 2.23 -2.19 -0.08
C LEU A 44 3.42 -1.25 0.13
N SER A 45 4.61 -1.58 -0.38
CA SER A 45 5.76 -0.68 -0.31
C SER A 45 5.56 0.58 -1.14
N LEU A 46 4.88 0.47 -2.29
CA LEU A 46 4.50 1.62 -3.11
C LEU A 46 3.44 2.48 -2.41
N VAL A 47 2.44 1.88 -1.76
CA VAL A 47 1.44 2.62 -0.96
C VAL A 47 2.12 3.38 0.16
N HIS A 48 2.97 2.73 0.95
CA HIS A 48 3.72 3.36 2.03
C HIS A 48 4.58 4.51 1.51
N THR A 49 5.36 4.28 0.45
CA THR A 49 6.20 5.33 -0.15
C THR A 49 5.39 6.52 -0.65
N THR A 50 4.24 6.26 -1.29
CA THR A 50 3.37 7.31 -1.84
C THR A 50 2.71 8.12 -0.72
N ALA A 51 2.15 7.45 0.29
CA ALA A 51 1.54 8.11 1.44
C ALA A 51 2.57 9.00 2.15
N SER A 52 3.77 8.48 2.44
CA SER A 52 4.84 9.24 3.09
C SER A 52 5.29 10.45 2.26
N ARG A 53 5.39 10.31 0.92
CA ARG A 53 5.72 11.44 0.02
C ARG A 53 4.67 12.54 0.03
N LEU A 54 3.40 12.19 0.28
CA LEU A 54 2.30 13.14 0.43
C LEU A 54 2.17 13.68 1.86
N GLY A 55 3.13 13.38 2.76
CA GLY A 55 3.06 13.76 4.18
C GLY A 55 2.00 12.98 4.97
N GLY A 56 1.53 11.88 4.41
CA GLY A 56 0.54 10.99 5.00
C GLY A 56 1.13 9.76 5.68
N THR A 57 0.25 8.86 6.09
CA THR A 57 0.57 7.60 6.75
C THR A 57 -0.30 6.47 6.21
N VAL A 58 0.15 5.23 6.38
CA VAL A 58 -0.65 4.02 6.15
C VAL A 58 -0.56 3.12 7.37
N SER A 59 -1.68 2.56 7.80
CA SER A 59 -1.77 1.59 8.89
C SER A 59 -2.59 0.37 8.48
N VAL A 60 -2.46 -0.70 9.24
CA VAL A 60 -3.25 -1.93 9.07
C VAL A 60 -3.92 -2.30 10.39
N ALA A 61 -5.14 -2.78 10.31
CA ALA A 61 -5.89 -3.34 11.43
C ALA A 61 -6.56 -4.66 11.01
N ARG A 62 -6.97 -5.45 12.02
CA ARG A 62 -7.82 -6.63 11.81
C ARG A 62 -9.27 -6.25 12.04
N ASP A 63 -10.09 -6.37 11.00
CA ASP A 63 -11.52 -6.05 11.03
C ASP A 63 -12.26 -6.97 10.05
N GLY A 64 -12.62 -8.18 10.50
CA GLY A 64 -13.17 -9.24 9.63
C GLY A 64 -12.23 -9.76 8.53
N GLY A 65 -11.03 -9.18 8.45
CA GLY A 65 -9.95 -9.41 7.49
C GLY A 65 -8.90 -8.32 7.65
N ALA A 66 -8.13 -8.01 6.59
CA ALA A 66 -7.17 -6.91 6.62
C ALA A 66 -7.86 -5.60 6.23
N ALA A 67 -7.79 -4.61 7.11
CA ALA A 67 -8.21 -3.23 6.83
C ALA A 67 -6.97 -2.36 6.74
N PHE A 68 -6.76 -1.72 5.58
CA PHE A 68 -5.68 -0.75 5.38
C PHE A 68 -6.27 0.66 5.38
N THR A 69 -5.71 1.54 6.20
CA THR A 69 -6.14 2.94 6.29
C THR A 69 -5.00 3.83 5.85
N VAL A 70 -5.27 4.70 4.87
CA VAL A 70 -4.32 5.71 4.39
C VAL A 70 -4.84 7.08 4.78
N VAL A 71 -4.03 7.86 5.48
CA VAL A 71 -4.35 9.23 5.90
C VAL A 71 -3.41 10.18 5.18
N ILE A 72 -3.95 11.12 4.40
CA ILE A 72 -3.18 12.12 3.65
C ILE A 72 -3.67 13.52 4.05
N PRO A 73 -2.77 14.47 4.37
CA PRO A 73 -3.14 15.86 4.60
C PRO A 73 -3.86 16.44 3.37
N ARG A 74 -4.98 17.13 3.60
CA ARG A 74 -5.64 17.89 2.53
C ARG A 74 -4.77 19.10 2.18
N SER A 75 -4.41 19.25 0.90
CA SER A 75 -3.80 20.49 0.42
C SER A 75 -4.77 21.65 0.66
N THR A 76 -4.33 22.68 1.37
CA THR A 76 -5.07 23.93 1.62
C THR A 76 -5.08 24.86 0.40
N THR A 77 -4.83 24.34 -0.80
CA THR A 77 -5.06 25.12 -2.02
C THR A 77 -6.57 25.22 -2.21
N GLU A 78 -7.17 26.21 -1.55
CA GLU A 78 -8.49 26.70 -1.91
C GLU A 78 -8.42 27.12 -3.39
N PRO A 79 -9.16 26.48 -4.31
CA PRO A 79 -9.31 27.04 -5.65
C PRO A 79 -9.89 28.44 -5.48
N PRO A 80 -9.41 29.47 -6.20
CA PRO A 80 -9.93 30.82 -6.05
C PRO A 80 -11.45 30.74 -6.14
N ARG A 81 -12.14 31.11 -5.05
CA ARG A 81 -13.59 31.29 -5.07
C ARG A 81 -13.84 32.32 -6.15
N GLN A 82 -14.23 31.87 -7.34
CA GLN A 82 -14.67 32.77 -8.39
C GLN A 82 -15.93 33.44 -7.85
N GLY A 83 -15.73 34.59 -7.20
CA GLY A 83 -16.79 35.51 -6.88
C GLY A 83 -17.35 36.02 -8.20
N GLY A 84 -18.39 35.35 -8.69
CA GLY A 84 -19.24 35.91 -9.72
C GLY A 84 -19.93 37.15 -9.13
N PRO A 85 -19.86 38.32 -9.79
CA PRO A 85 -20.67 39.47 -9.39
C PRO A 85 -22.15 39.16 -9.62
N ARG A 86 -22.96 39.84 -8.80
CA ARG A 86 -24.40 39.72 -8.56
C ARG A 86 -25.28 39.64 -9.81
#